data_AF-A0A950NAS3-F1
#
_entry.id   AF-A0A950NAS3-F1
#
_cell.length_a   1.000
_cell.length_b   1.000
_cell.length_c   1.000
_cell.angle_alpha   90.00
_cell.angle_beta   90.00
_cell.angle_gamma   90.00
#
_symmetry.space_group_name_H-M   'P 1'
#
loop_
_entity.id
_entity.type
_entity.pdbx_description
1 polymer ?
#
loop_
_entity_poly.entity_id
_entity_poly.type
_entity_poly.pdbx_seq_one_letter_code
_entity_poly.pdbx_strand_id
1 'polypeptide(L)'
;MRDVESLCDEAGLGRTSKSTVATICAELGERFEAFCRRSLYDVNLVVLFLDAIYLPVRPSGPKEGVICAWGITENGHRELVSVRLGMREAKEDWLELGRDLTSRGLAAPRLVVADGAPGLVSAIEEIWPRADRQHCAVHRLRNLLAKLPKSEHDRIRFNYWSALTDATSVKDAKLHLQLLI
;
A
#
# COMPACT_ATOMS: atom_id res chain seq x y z
N MET A 1 -6.65 -19.11 -17.63
CA MET A 1 -5.89 -19.70 -18.76
C MET A 1 -5.88 -18.77 -19.98
N ARG A 2 -7.05 -18.24 -20.41
CA ARG A 2 -7.10 -17.17 -21.43
C ARG A 2 -6.33 -15.90 -21.03
N ASP A 3 -6.32 -15.55 -19.74
CA ASP A 3 -5.61 -14.34 -19.27
C ASP A 3 -4.08 -14.50 -19.35
N VAL A 4 -3.55 -15.71 -19.14
CA VAL A 4 -2.10 -15.96 -19.23
C VAL A 4 -1.66 -16.03 -20.69
N GLU A 5 -2.46 -16.66 -21.56
CA GLU A 5 -2.22 -16.64 -23.01
C GLU A 5 -2.21 -15.20 -23.54
N SER A 6 -3.19 -14.36 -23.14
CA SER A 6 -3.24 -12.93 -23.49
C SER A 6 -2.01 -12.16 -23.01
N LEU A 7 -1.57 -12.38 -21.76
CA LEU A 7 -0.37 -11.74 -21.22
C LEU A 7 0.91 -12.21 -21.95
N CYS A 8 0.99 -13.49 -22.31
CA CYS A 8 2.11 -14.03 -23.08
C CYS A 8 2.16 -13.44 -24.49
N ASP A 9 1.02 -13.28 -25.15
CA ASP A 9 0.94 -12.62 -26.46
C ASP A 9 1.32 -11.13 -26.34
N GLU A 10 0.81 -10.39 -25.34
CA GLU A 10 1.18 -8.99 -25.07
C GLU A 10 2.68 -8.81 -24.75
N ALA A 11 3.28 -9.75 -24.03
CA ALA A 11 4.70 -9.76 -23.71
C ALA A 11 5.60 -10.18 -24.90
N GLY A 12 5.02 -10.52 -26.06
CA GLY A 12 5.75 -10.96 -27.25
C GLY A 12 6.32 -12.39 -27.14
N LEU A 13 5.82 -13.19 -26.20
CA LEU A 13 6.25 -14.59 -25.98
C LEU A 13 5.52 -15.56 -26.92
N GLY A 14 4.48 -15.09 -27.62
CA GLY A 14 3.68 -15.86 -28.57
C GLY A 14 2.83 -16.96 -27.93
N ARG A 15 2.34 -17.88 -28.77
CA ARG A 15 1.42 -18.94 -28.34
C ARG A 15 2.08 -19.86 -27.32
N THR A 16 1.56 -19.83 -26.10
CA THR A 16 1.97 -20.73 -25.01
C THR A 16 1.10 -21.98 -24.95
N SER A 17 1.70 -23.11 -24.56
CA SER A 17 0.93 -24.34 -24.34
C SER A 17 0.32 -24.33 -22.93
N LYS A 18 -0.76 -25.11 -22.74
CA LYS A 18 -1.35 -25.30 -21.41
C LYS A 18 -0.36 -25.82 -20.38
N SER A 19 0.59 -26.66 -20.79
CA SER A 19 1.66 -27.17 -19.92
C SER A 19 2.62 -26.06 -19.52
N THR A 20 3.05 -25.20 -20.44
CA THR A 20 3.89 -24.04 -20.13
C THR A 20 3.20 -23.08 -19.16
N VAL A 21 1.92 -22.77 -19.41
CA VAL A 21 1.12 -21.93 -18.50
C VAL A 21 1.04 -22.52 -17.10
N ALA A 22 0.79 -23.83 -16.98
CA ALA A 22 0.74 -24.50 -15.68
C ALA A 22 2.08 -24.44 -14.94
N THR A 23 3.20 -24.65 -15.65
CA THR A 23 4.55 -24.53 -15.07
C THR A 23 4.84 -23.12 -14.57
N ILE A 24 4.52 -22.09 -15.37
CA ILE A 24 4.70 -20.68 -14.97
C ILE A 24 3.88 -20.37 -13.72
N CYS A 25 2.60 -20.81 -13.67
CA CYS A 25 1.76 -20.60 -12.51
C CYS A 25 2.30 -21.30 -11.25
N ALA A 26 2.82 -22.52 -11.38
CA ALA A 26 3.43 -23.24 -10.27
C ALA A 26 4.67 -22.50 -9.73
N GLU A 27 5.59 -22.10 -10.61
CA GLU A 27 6.80 -21.37 -10.23
C GLU A 27 6.47 -20.02 -9.57
N LEU A 28 5.51 -19.27 -10.13
CA LEU A 28 5.06 -18.02 -9.53
C LEU A 28 4.43 -18.24 -8.14
N GLY A 29 3.70 -19.34 -7.94
CA GLY A 29 3.18 -19.75 -6.65
C GLY A 29 4.30 -19.99 -5.63
N GLU A 30 5.30 -20.78 -6.01
CA GLU A 30 6.47 -21.07 -5.15
C GLU A 30 7.25 -19.79 -4.81
N ARG A 31 7.46 -18.90 -5.78
CA ARG A 31 8.13 -17.61 -5.57
C ARG A 31 7.33 -16.70 -4.65
N PHE A 32 6.01 -16.66 -4.80
CA PHE A 32 5.13 -15.89 -3.92
C PHE A 32 5.15 -16.44 -2.49
N GLU A 33 5.09 -17.75 -2.33
CA GLU A 33 5.22 -18.39 -1.02
C GLU A 33 6.58 -18.11 -0.36
N ALA A 34 7.66 -18.21 -1.13
CA ALA A 34 9.00 -17.87 -0.66
C ALA A 34 9.09 -16.39 -0.25
N PHE A 35 8.48 -15.49 -1.02
CA PHE A 35 8.35 -14.08 -0.67
C PHE A 35 7.59 -13.88 0.65
N CYS A 36 6.47 -14.57 0.84
CA CYS A 36 5.68 -14.48 2.08
C CYS A 36 6.43 -15.00 3.31
N ARG A 37 7.34 -15.97 3.14
CA ARG A 37 8.17 -16.53 4.23
C ARG A 37 9.54 -15.87 4.38
N ARG A 38 9.93 -14.96 3.49
CA ARG A 38 11.29 -14.38 3.48
C ARG A 38 11.58 -13.66 4.79
N SER A 39 12.83 -13.75 5.24
CA SER A 39 13.29 -12.97 6.39
C SER A 39 13.27 -11.47 6.08
N LEU A 40 12.94 -10.68 7.10
CA LEU A 40 12.93 -9.22 7.07
C LEU A 40 13.95 -8.61 8.05
N TYR A 41 14.84 -9.41 8.65
CA TYR A 41 15.85 -8.92 9.61
C TYR A 41 16.80 -7.87 9.00
N ASP A 42 17.12 -8.00 7.72
CA ASP A 42 17.99 -7.05 7.00
C ASP A 42 17.22 -5.87 6.39
N VAL A 43 15.90 -5.81 6.59
CA VAL A 43 15.02 -4.76 6.03
C VAL A 43 14.78 -3.68 7.07
N ASN A 44 15.54 -2.58 6.97
CA ASN A 44 15.40 -1.41 7.85
C ASN A 44 14.58 -0.32 7.15
N LEU A 45 13.31 -0.18 7.53
CA LEU A 45 12.39 0.82 6.96
C LEU A 45 12.39 2.13 7.75
N VAL A 46 12.56 3.25 7.06
CA VAL A 46 12.28 4.58 7.60
C VAL A 46 10.78 4.84 7.57
N VAL A 47 10.13 4.52 6.46
CA VAL A 47 8.68 4.71 6.26
C VAL A 47 8.06 3.40 5.84
N LEU A 48 6.96 3.01 6.49
CA LEU A 48 6.10 1.90 6.10
C LEU A 48 4.74 2.45 5.66
N PHE A 49 4.32 2.10 4.45
CA PHE A 49 2.99 2.36 3.92
C PHE A 49 2.12 1.11 4.10
N LEU A 50 0.94 1.31 4.67
CA LEU A 50 -0.10 0.29 4.79
C LEU A 50 -1.32 0.77 3.99
N ASP A 51 -1.73 -0.04 3.02
CA ASP A 51 -2.83 0.29 2.12
C ASP A 51 -3.58 -0.98 1.70
N ALA A 52 -4.81 -0.81 1.22
CA ALA A 52 -5.61 -1.88 0.69
C ALA A 52 -6.14 -1.52 -0.71
N ILE A 53 -6.01 -2.46 -1.65
CA ILE A 53 -6.50 -2.31 -3.01
C ILE A 53 -7.58 -3.36 -3.30
N TYR A 54 -8.73 -2.92 -3.82
CA TYR A 54 -9.81 -3.83 -4.19
C TYR A 54 -9.63 -4.33 -5.61
N LEU A 55 -9.30 -5.61 -5.75
CA LEU A 55 -9.02 -6.25 -7.04
C LEU A 55 -10.09 -7.31 -7.39
N PRO A 56 -10.42 -7.48 -8.68
CA PRO A 56 -11.20 -8.63 -9.13
C PRO A 56 -10.30 -9.87 -9.08
N VAL A 57 -10.31 -10.59 -7.95
CA VAL A 57 -9.45 -11.79 -7.75
C VAL A 57 -10.14 -13.10 -8.17
N ARG A 58 -11.45 -13.07 -8.44
CA ARG A 58 -12.22 -14.21 -8.96
C ARG A 58 -12.90 -13.87 -10.28
N PRO A 59 -13.10 -14.85 -11.20
CA PRO A 59 -13.79 -14.61 -12.48
C PRO A 59 -15.22 -14.07 -12.32
N SER A 60 -15.89 -14.42 -11.23
CA SER A 60 -17.17 -13.86 -10.82
C SER A 60 -17.16 -13.65 -9.30
N GLY A 61 -17.76 -12.55 -8.86
CA GLY A 61 -17.82 -12.17 -7.45
C GLY A 61 -17.47 -10.70 -7.22
N PRO A 62 -17.63 -10.22 -5.97
CA PRO A 62 -17.18 -8.88 -5.60
C PRO A 62 -15.65 -8.78 -5.68
N LYS A 63 -15.15 -7.55 -5.81
CA LYS A 63 -13.71 -7.29 -5.62
C LYS A 63 -13.32 -7.63 -4.18
N GLU A 64 -12.15 -8.21 -4.00
CA GLU A 64 -11.59 -8.53 -2.68
C GLU A 64 -10.49 -7.53 -2.32
N GLY A 65 -10.38 -7.22 -1.03
CA GLY A 65 -9.32 -6.38 -0.52
C GLY A 65 -7.99 -7.13 -0.57
N VAL A 66 -6.97 -6.50 -1.14
CA VAL A 66 -5.59 -6.95 -1.08
C VAL A 66 -4.84 -5.93 -0.24
N ILE A 67 -4.43 -6.35 0.94
CA ILE A 67 -3.65 -5.54 1.86
C ILE A 67 -2.18 -5.62 1.45
N CYS A 68 -1.57 -4.45 1.32
CA CYS A 68 -0.18 -4.28 0.92
C CYS A 68 0.59 -3.55 2.02
N ALA A 69 1.79 -4.04 2.31
CA ALA A 69 2.77 -3.38 3.15
C ALA A 69 4.05 -3.18 2.35
N TRP A 70 4.46 -1.93 2.16
CA TRP A 70 5.70 -1.58 1.46
C TRP A 70 6.30 -0.34 2.09
N GLY A 71 7.61 -0.13 1.95
CA GLY A 71 8.28 0.97 2.61
C GLY A 71 9.50 1.50 1.88
N ILE A 72 10.09 2.55 2.45
CA ILE A 72 11.36 3.12 2.03
C ILE A 72 12.43 2.73 3.06
N THR A 73 13.52 2.13 2.60
CA THR A 73 14.65 1.75 3.45
C THR A 73 15.48 2.96 3.86
N GLU A 74 16.38 2.79 4.83
CA GLU A 74 17.36 3.83 5.20
C GLU A 74 18.25 4.28 4.03
N ASN A 75 18.44 3.42 3.04
CA ASN A 75 19.19 3.71 1.82
C ASN A 75 18.32 4.32 0.69
N GLY A 76 17.04 4.60 0.95
CA GLY A 76 16.12 5.20 -0.01
C GLY A 76 15.50 4.23 -1.03
N HIS A 77 15.68 2.92 -0.85
CA HIS A 77 15.10 1.92 -1.75
C HIS A 77 13.67 1.58 -1.37
N ARG A 78 12.83 1.25 -2.35
CA ARG A 78 11.46 0.76 -2.11
C ARG A 78 11.49 -0.73 -1.85
N GLU A 79 10.83 -1.17 -0.78
CA GLU A 79 10.72 -2.58 -0.41
C GLU A 79 9.27 -2.97 -0.21
N LEU A 80 8.79 -3.95 -0.96
CA LEU A 80 7.50 -4.60 -0.72
C LEU A 80 7.71 -5.71 0.31
N VAL A 81 7.07 -5.62 1.48
CA VAL A 81 7.32 -6.56 2.59
C VAL A 81 6.17 -7.54 2.82
N SER A 82 4.96 -7.20 2.37
CA SER A 82 3.84 -8.14 2.36
C SER A 82 2.76 -7.75 1.36
N VAL A 83 2.10 -8.78 0.82
CA VAL A 83 0.87 -8.69 0.05
C VAL A 83 0.00 -9.86 0.50
N ARG A 84 -1.22 -9.58 0.96
CA ARG A 84 -2.15 -10.60 1.41
C ARG A 84 -3.58 -10.26 1.06
N LEU A 85 -4.42 -11.27 0.91
CA LEU A 85 -5.87 -11.05 0.87
C LEU A 85 -6.32 -10.55 2.25
N GLY A 86 -7.01 -9.41 2.27
CA GLY A 86 -7.68 -8.85 3.42
C GLY A 86 -9.18 -9.08 3.29
N MET A 87 -9.77 -9.78 4.25
CA MET A 87 -11.19 -10.12 4.15
C MET A 87 -12.09 -8.91 4.37
N ARG A 88 -11.80 -8.06 5.38
CA ARG A 88 -12.70 -6.97 5.79
C ARG A 88 -12.01 -5.67 6.17
N GLU A 89 -10.68 -5.57 6.01
CA GLU A 89 -9.88 -4.44 6.50
C GLU A 89 -10.13 -4.14 7.98
N ALA A 90 -10.52 -5.18 8.73
CA ALA A 90 -10.79 -5.09 10.15
C ALA A 90 -9.48 -4.88 10.91
N LYS A 91 -9.56 -4.40 12.16
CA LYS A 91 -8.38 -4.26 13.03
C LYS A 91 -7.57 -5.57 13.06
N GLU A 92 -8.26 -6.70 13.13
CA GLU A 92 -7.68 -8.04 13.18
C GLU A 92 -6.85 -8.38 11.94
N ASP A 93 -7.30 -7.99 10.74
CA ASP A 93 -6.55 -8.22 9.49
C ASP A 93 -5.19 -7.49 9.54
N TRP A 94 -5.18 -6.26 10.07
CA TRP A 94 -3.97 -5.45 10.22
C TRP A 94 -3.06 -5.92 11.35
N LEU A 95 -3.64 -6.39 12.46
CA LEU A 95 -2.89 -7.02 13.54
C LEU A 95 -2.18 -8.29 13.05
N GLU A 96 -2.87 -9.12 12.28
CA GLU A 96 -2.28 -10.33 11.73
C GLU A 96 -1.12 -10.00 10.78
N LEU A 97 -1.30 -9.00 9.88
CA LEU A 97 -0.25 -8.50 9.01
C LEU A 97 0.97 -8.02 9.80
N GLY A 98 0.80 -7.13 10.78
CA GLY A 98 1.94 -6.57 11.51
C GLY A 98 2.63 -7.57 12.43
N ARG A 99 1.89 -8.54 13.00
CA ARG A 99 2.47 -9.66 13.75
C ARG A 99 3.29 -10.59 12.85
N ASP A 100 2.81 -10.88 11.64
CA ASP A 100 3.57 -11.62 10.64
C ASP A 100 4.86 -10.88 10.24
N LEU A 101 4.78 -9.57 9.95
CA LEU A 101 5.96 -8.77 9.62
C LEU A 101 6.98 -8.79 10.77
N THR A 102 6.52 -8.62 12.00
CA THR A 102 7.38 -8.65 13.20
C THR A 102 8.01 -10.02 13.42
N SER A 103 7.24 -11.11 13.23
CA SER A 103 7.76 -12.48 13.41
C SER A 103 8.79 -12.86 12.35
N ARG A 104 8.70 -12.29 11.13
CA ARG A 104 9.71 -12.42 10.07
C ARG A 104 10.96 -11.56 10.30
N GLY A 105 10.98 -10.75 11.36
CA GLY A 105 12.14 -9.97 11.79
C GLY A 105 12.11 -8.49 11.38
N LEU A 106 10.99 -7.96 10.88
CA LEU A 106 10.90 -6.54 10.52
C LEU A 106 11.03 -5.68 11.78
N ALA A 107 12.07 -4.84 11.82
CA ALA A 107 12.21 -3.83 12.86
C ALA A 107 11.08 -2.80 12.78
N ALA A 108 10.71 -2.21 13.93
CA ALA A 108 9.69 -1.17 13.97
C ALA A 108 10.10 0.00 13.05
N PRO A 109 9.26 0.40 12.08
CA PRO A 109 9.56 1.55 11.22
C PRO A 109 9.55 2.85 12.01
N ARG A 110 10.24 3.89 11.52
CA ARG A 110 10.19 5.22 12.16
C ARG A 110 8.83 5.89 11.95
N LEU A 111 8.27 5.75 10.76
CA LEU A 111 6.98 6.33 10.38
C LEU A 111 6.08 5.28 9.72
N VAL A 112 4.83 5.18 10.15
CA VAL A 112 3.78 4.43 9.46
C VAL A 112 2.80 5.40 8.81
N VAL A 113 2.60 5.24 7.50
CA VAL A 113 1.68 6.03 6.68
C VAL A 113 0.48 5.18 6.27
N ALA A 114 -0.72 5.63 6.61
CA ALA A 114 -1.97 4.91 6.37
C ALA A 114 -3.11 5.86 5.95
N ASP A 115 -4.21 5.33 5.44
CA ASP A 115 -5.39 6.09 5.01
C ASP A 115 -6.23 6.68 6.16
N GLY A 116 -5.90 6.34 7.42
CA GLY A 116 -6.58 6.83 8.62
C GLY A 116 -7.78 6.00 9.06
N ALA A 117 -8.02 4.82 8.48
CA ALA A 117 -9.08 3.92 8.93
C ALA A 117 -8.90 3.57 10.43
N PRO A 118 -9.95 3.67 11.29
CA PRO A 118 -9.80 3.48 12.74
C PRO A 118 -9.24 2.12 13.14
N GLY A 119 -9.62 1.05 12.43
CA GLY A 119 -9.11 -0.31 12.68
C GLY A 119 -7.61 -0.41 12.40
N LEU A 120 -7.16 0.16 11.29
CA LEU A 120 -5.73 0.23 10.94
C LEU A 120 -4.95 1.09 11.94
N VAL A 121 -5.46 2.27 12.31
CA VAL A 121 -4.82 3.14 13.31
C VAL A 121 -4.63 2.40 14.63
N SER A 122 -5.67 1.73 15.13
CA SER A 122 -5.59 0.96 16.38
C SER A 122 -4.61 -0.21 16.28
N ALA A 123 -4.52 -0.88 15.13
CA ALA A 123 -3.55 -1.96 14.92
C ALA A 123 -2.10 -1.43 14.90
N ILE A 124 -1.85 -0.29 14.26
CA ILE A 124 -0.52 0.34 14.22
C ILE A 124 -0.05 0.69 15.63
N GLU A 125 -0.92 1.32 16.44
CA GLU A 125 -0.59 1.72 17.82
C GLU A 125 -0.31 0.52 18.73
N GLU A 126 -0.91 -0.64 18.45
CA GLU A 126 -0.66 -1.89 19.18
C GLU A 126 0.65 -2.55 18.76
N ILE A 127 0.94 -2.64 17.45
CA ILE A 127 2.09 -3.37 16.91
C ILE A 127 3.38 -2.55 17.05
N TRP A 128 3.32 -1.26 16.72
CA TRP A 128 4.48 -0.35 16.72
C TRP A 128 4.18 0.95 17.50
N PRO A 129 4.02 0.86 18.84
CA PRO A 129 3.61 2.01 19.68
C PRO A 129 4.60 3.18 19.70
N ARG A 130 5.83 2.96 19.22
CA ARG A 130 6.89 3.99 19.16
C ARG A 130 7.08 4.58 17.76
N ALA A 131 6.41 4.04 16.74
CA ALA A 131 6.49 4.59 15.40
C ALA A 131 5.61 5.84 15.32
N ASP A 132 6.10 6.87 14.64
CA ASP A 132 5.27 8.00 14.27
C ASP A 132 4.17 7.51 13.32
N ARG A 133 3.01 8.16 13.37
CA ARG A 133 1.89 7.85 12.49
C ARG A 133 1.50 9.08 11.69
N GLN A 134 1.38 8.90 10.37
CA GLN A 134 0.92 9.93 9.47
C GLN A 134 -0.26 9.44 8.64
N HIS A 135 -1.23 10.33 8.44
CA HIS A 135 -2.28 10.11 7.46
C HIS A 135 -1.72 10.35 6.06
N CYS A 136 -1.97 9.41 5.15
CA CYS A 136 -1.52 9.47 3.77
C CYS A 136 -2.08 10.72 3.08
N ALA A 137 -1.18 11.60 2.61
CA ALA A 137 -1.53 12.86 1.95
C ALA A 137 -2.34 12.65 0.66
N VAL A 138 -2.04 11.57 -0.09
CA VAL A 138 -2.80 11.20 -1.29
C VAL A 138 -4.25 10.85 -0.95
N HIS A 139 -4.45 10.06 0.12
CA HIS A 139 -5.79 9.72 0.62
C HIS A 139 -6.53 10.95 1.15
N ARG A 140 -5.84 11.85 1.89
CA ARG A 140 -6.43 13.11 2.34
C ARG A 140 -6.91 13.98 1.17
N LEU A 141 -6.08 14.14 0.15
CA LEU A 141 -6.45 14.91 -1.03
C LEU A 141 -7.64 14.27 -1.75
N ARG A 142 -7.65 12.95 -1.94
CA ARG A 142 -8.79 12.25 -2.56
C ARG A 142 -10.09 12.49 -1.79
N ASN A 143 -10.04 12.38 -0.45
CA ASN A 143 -11.18 12.62 0.42
C ASN A 143 -11.67 14.08 0.33
N LEU A 144 -10.75 15.05 0.23
CA LEU A 144 -11.08 16.46 0.01
C LEU A 144 -11.76 16.67 -1.34
N LEU A 145 -11.14 16.20 -2.43
CA LEU A 145 -11.67 16.38 -3.79
C LEU A 145 -13.05 15.74 -3.99
N ALA A 146 -13.31 14.61 -3.32
CA ALA A 146 -14.62 13.96 -3.34
C ALA A 146 -15.76 14.82 -2.76
N LYS A 147 -15.44 15.89 -2.03
CA LYS A 147 -16.40 16.85 -1.45
C LYS A 147 -16.52 18.15 -2.25
N LEU A 148 -15.82 18.27 -3.38
CA LEU A 148 -15.74 19.49 -4.16
C LEU A 148 -16.26 19.30 -5.60
N PRO A 149 -16.78 20.36 -6.24
CA PRO A 149 -17.11 20.35 -7.67
C PRO A 149 -15.87 20.01 -8.50
N LYS A 150 -16.05 19.24 -9.59
CA LYS A 150 -14.95 18.85 -10.49
C LYS A 150 -14.18 20.05 -11.05
N SER A 151 -14.83 21.19 -11.26
CA SER A 151 -14.20 22.43 -11.73
C SER A 151 -13.09 22.95 -10.81
N GLU A 152 -13.15 22.63 -9.51
CA GLU A 152 -12.17 23.08 -8.52
C GLU A 152 -11.00 22.11 -8.35
N HIS A 153 -11.07 20.90 -8.94
CA HIS A 153 -10.14 19.82 -8.60
C HIS A 153 -8.68 20.15 -8.90
N ASP A 154 -8.40 20.78 -10.03
CA ASP A 154 -7.03 21.08 -10.44
C ASP A 154 -6.42 22.19 -9.58
N ARG A 155 -7.18 23.26 -9.31
CA ARG A 155 -6.78 24.35 -8.40
C ARG A 155 -6.46 23.81 -7.01
N ILE A 156 -7.35 23.01 -6.45
CA ILE A 156 -7.21 22.47 -5.09
C ILE A 156 -6.06 21.46 -5.01
N ARG A 157 -5.92 20.57 -6.01
CA ARG A 157 -4.81 19.63 -6.08
C ARG A 157 -3.47 20.35 -6.09
N PHE A 158 -3.33 21.38 -6.92
CA PHE A 158 -2.10 22.18 -7.01
C PHE A 158 -1.78 22.84 -5.67
N ASN A 159 -2.72 23.62 -5.12
CA ASN A 159 -2.51 24.33 -3.87
C ASN A 159 -2.27 23.40 -2.68
N TYR A 160 -2.93 22.24 -2.63
CA TYR A 160 -2.73 21.24 -1.57
C TYR A 160 -1.28 20.73 -1.55
N TRP A 161 -0.72 20.40 -2.71
CA TRP A 161 0.67 19.94 -2.77
C TRP A 161 1.66 21.05 -2.48
N SER A 162 1.47 22.25 -3.03
CA SER A 162 2.31 23.42 -2.68
C SER A 162 2.30 23.71 -1.18
N ALA A 163 1.15 23.57 -0.52
CA ALA A 163 1.06 23.75 0.94
C ALA A 163 1.92 22.75 1.73
N LEU A 164 2.21 21.56 1.17
CA LEU A 164 3.02 20.52 1.81
C LEU A 164 4.49 20.55 1.38
N THR A 165 4.77 20.94 0.14
CA THR A 165 6.14 20.93 -0.42
C THR A 165 6.87 22.25 -0.20
N ASP A 166 6.16 23.37 -0.28
CA ASP A 166 6.77 24.70 -0.34
C ASP A 166 6.75 25.40 1.02
N ALA A 167 6.02 24.84 1.99
CA ALA A 167 5.93 25.40 3.32
C ALA A 167 7.26 25.33 4.06
N THR A 168 7.63 26.45 4.67
CA THR A 168 8.90 26.59 5.42
C THR A 168 8.75 26.24 6.90
N SER A 169 7.53 26.07 7.37
CA SER A 169 7.21 25.66 8.75
C SER A 169 5.84 25.01 8.85
N VAL A 170 5.57 24.34 9.97
CA VAL A 170 4.23 23.79 10.27
C VAL A 170 3.16 24.88 10.31
N LYS A 171 3.50 26.09 10.79
CA LYS A 171 2.56 27.23 10.84
C LYS A 171 2.21 27.70 9.43
N ASP A 172 3.21 27.79 8.57
CA ASP A 172 3.09 28.17 7.16
C ASP A 172 2.23 27.16 6.38
N ALA A 173 2.54 25.86 6.52
CA ALA A 173 1.74 24.78 5.94
C ALA A 173 0.27 24.84 6.38
N LYS A 174 0.01 25.07 7.68
CA LYS A 174 -1.36 25.21 8.21
C LYS A 174 -2.09 26.39 7.59
N LEU A 175 -1.42 27.53 7.43
CA LEU A 175 -2.01 28.70 6.78
C LEU A 175 -2.35 28.40 5.32
N HIS A 176 -1.44 27.83 4.55
CA HIS A 176 -1.69 27.44 3.17
C HIS A 176 -2.85 26.45 3.03
N LEU A 177 -2.94 25.45 3.92
CA LEU A 177 -4.05 24.50 3.93
C LEU A 177 -5.40 25.13 4.30
N GLN A 178 -5.42 26.13 5.20
CA GLN A 178 -6.63 26.87 5.56
C GLN A 178 -7.15 27.73 4.40
N LEU A 179 -6.25 28.21 3.54
CA LEU A 179 -6.57 29.03 2.36
C LEU A 179 -7.02 28.21 1.14
N LEU A 180 -7.13 26.88 1.25
CA LEU A 180 -7.65 26.04 0.16
C LEU A 180 -9.14 26.30 -0.10
N ILE A 181 -9.89 26.68 0.93
CA ILE A 181 -11.36 26.81 0.93
C ILE A 181 -11.75 28.25 0.63
#